data_AF-A0A8J3QU08-F1
#
_entry.id   AF-A0A8J3QU08-F1
#
_cell.length_a   1.000
_cell.length_b   1.000
_cell.length_c   1.000
_cell.angle_alpha   90.00
_cell.angle_beta   90.00
_cell.angle_gamma   90.00
#
_symmetry.space_group_name_H-M   'P 1'
#
loop_
_entity.id
_entity.type
_entity.pdbx_description
1 polymer ?
#
loop_
_entity_poly.entity_id
_entity_poly.type
_entity_poly.pdbx_seq_one_letter_code
_entity_poly.pdbx_strand_id
1 'polypeptide(L)'
;MGKDKLYGHVKETRNRSKFLEFCRYLSVDEVRIGVARPDLSGRVIERGLLRALGWSPGHRVDIYPHGEMLVIASAVAGRHVVGSRGELPLPASARHMCAIAPGQPLLLAALVSHDLLVIHPVSTVARLLANLHVEVIGSGYVG
;
A
#
# COMPACT_ATOMS: atom_id res chain seq x y z
N MET A 1 19.45 -7.34 -13.40
CA MET A 1 19.71 -7.03 -11.98
C MET A 1 18.91 -8.02 -11.13
N GLY A 2 19.55 -8.76 -10.22
CA GLY A 2 18.94 -9.93 -9.56
C GLY A 2 17.80 -9.56 -8.59
N LYS A 3 16.70 -10.32 -8.65
CA LYS A 3 15.47 -10.15 -7.85
C LYS A 3 15.74 -10.14 -6.34
N ASP A 4 16.80 -10.79 -5.88
CA ASP A 4 17.17 -10.87 -4.46
C ASP A 4 17.66 -9.54 -3.85
N LYS A 5 18.13 -8.58 -4.67
CA LYS A 5 18.54 -7.26 -4.18
C LYS A 5 17.37 -6.32 -3.92
N LEU A 6 16.19 -6.56 -4.52
CA LEU A 6 15.02 -5.68 -4.39
C LEU A 6 14.28 -5.92 -3.06
N TYR A 7 14.15 -7.18 -2.64
CA TYR A 7 13.50 -7.56 -1.38
C TYR A 7 14.37 -7.27 -0.15
N GLY A 8 15.70 -7.25 -0.28
CA GLY A 8 16.61 -6.82 0.77
C GLY A 8 16.40 -5.37 1.22
N HIS A 9 15.93 -4.48 0.34
CA HIS A 9 15.68 -3.07 0.65
C HIS A 9 14.38 -2.79 1.41
N VAL A 10 13.41 -3.71 1.43
CA VAL A 10 12.22 -3.57 2.29
C VAL A 10 12.53 -4.05 3.71
N LYS A 11 13.44 -5.02 3.87
CA LYS A 11 13.92 -5.49 5.19
C LYS A 11 14.98 -4.60 5.82
N GLU A 12 15.80 -3.91 5.03
CA GLU A 12 16.86 -3.03 5.54
C GLU A 12 16.73 -1.60 4.97
N THR A 13 16.60 -0.60 5.87
CA THR A 13 16.58 0.87 5.64
C THR A 13 15.24 1.60 5.43
N ARG A 14 14.43 1.66 6.49
CA ARG A 14 14.21 2.84 7.37
C ARG A 14 14.17 4.28 6.80
N ASN A 15 13.85 4.58 5.53
CA ASN A 15 13.65 5.97 5.09
C ASN A 15 12.56 6.17 4.00
N ARG A 16 11.59 7.06 4.29
CA ARG A 16 10.48 7.48 3.40
C ARG A 16 10.96 7.95 2.04
N SER A 17 12.10 8.61 1.99
CA SER A 17 12.66 9.10 0.74
C SER A 17 13.03 7.98 -0.23
N LYS A 18 13.59 6.86 0.25
CA LYS A 18 13.96 5.72 -0.61
C LYS A 18 12.74 4.99 -1.16
N PHE A 19 11.69 4.84 -0.35
CA PHE A 19 10.44 4.23 -0.81
C PHE A 19 9.75 5.09 -1.87
N LEU A 20 9.67 6.41 -1.65
CA LEU A 20 9.09 7.32 -2.65
C LEU A 20 9.95 7.40 -3.92
N GLU A 21 11.27 7.32 -3.81
CA GLU A 21 12.17 7.25 -4.96
C GLU A 21 11.96 5.97 -5.77
N PHE A 22 11.80 4.83 -5.10
CA PHE A 22 11.39 3.59 -5.76
C PHE A 22 10.03 3.75 -6.45
N CYS A 23 9.05 4.39 -5.81
CA CYS A 23 7.74 4.63 -6.42
C CYS A 23 7.80 5.50 -7.69
N ARG A 24 8.79 6.40 -7.82
CA ARG A 24 8.96 7.22 -9.03
C ARG A 24 9.36 6.41 -10.28
N TYR A 25 9.89 5.21 -10.11
CA TYR A 25 10.26 4.32 -11.21
C TYR A 25 9.17 3.30 -11.56
N LEU A 26 8.04 3.33 -10.85
CA LEU A 26 6.89 2.49 -11.19
C LEU A 26 6.22 3.04 -12.44
N SER A 27 6.14 2.22 -13.49
CA SER A 27 5.27 2.55 -14.62
C SER A 27 3.82 2.56 -14.15
N VAL A 28 3.06 3.56 -14.57
CA VAL A 28 1.63 3.71 -14.22
C VAL A 28 0.83 2.48 -14.69
N ASP A 29 1.27 1.83 -15.76
CA ASP A 29 0.64 0.62 -16.32
C ASP A 29 0.77 -0.62 -15.42
N GLU A 30 1.68 -0.60 -14.44
CA GLU A 30 1.92 -1.72 -13.52
C GLU A 30 1.17 -1.58 -12.18
N VAL A 31 0.51 -0.44 -11.95
CA VAL A 31 -0.21 -0.16 -10.71
C VAL A 31 -1.70 -0.41 -10.90
N ARG A 32 -2.24 -1.36 -10.14
CA ARG A 32 -3.69 -1.59 -10.03
C ARG A 32 -4.21 -0.88 -8.80
N ILE A 33 -5.24 -0.06 -8.96
CA ILE A 33 -5.82 0.72 -7.86
C ILE A 33 -7.21 0.18 -7.52
N GLY A 34 -7.52 0.14 -6.23
CA GLY A 34 -8.84 -0.20 -5.71
C GLY A 34 -9.14 0.58 -4.44
N VAL A 35 -10.37 0.47 -3.96
CA VAL A 35 -10.81 1.10 -2.71
C VAL A 35 -11.51 0.05 -1.86
N ALA A 36 -11.11 -0.04 -0.59
CA ALA A 36 -11.72 -0.97 0.36
C ALA A 36 -11.98 -0.28 1.70
N ARG A 37 -12.96 -0.78 2.45
CA ARG A 37 -13.20 -0.36 3.84
C ARG A 37 -12.78 -1.48 4.78
N PRO A 38 -12.01 -1.19 5.84
CA PRO A 38 -11.80 -2.14 6.91
C PRO A 38 -13.13 -2.51 7.57
N ASP A 39 -13.35 -3.79 7.81
CA ASP A 39 -14.43 -4.25 8.69
C ASP A 39 -14.15 -3.89 10.16
N LEU A 40 -15.09 -4.20 11.07
CA LEU A 40 -14.94 -3.89 12.50
C LEU A 40 -13.71 -4.52 13.17
N SER A 41 -13.16 -5.59 12.59
CA SER A 41 -11.93 -6.22 13.08
C SER A 41 -10.66 -5.63 12.45
N GLY A 42 -10.83 -4.76 11.45
CA GLY A 42 -9.78 -4.14 10.65
C GLY A 42 -9.26 -5.02 9.53
N ARG A 43 -10.07 -5.94 9.00
CA ARG A 43 -9.74 -6.70 7.80
C ARG A 43 -10.23 -5.97 6.56
N VAL A 44 -9.45 -6.01 5.49
CA VAL A 44 -9.83 -5.45 4.18
C VAL A 44 -9.97 -6.55 3.16
N ILE A 45 -10.95 -6.43 2.28
CA ILE A 45 -11.15 -7.36 1.16
C ILE A 45 -11.05 -6.56 -0.13
N GLU A 46 -10.07 -6.89 -0.95
CA GLU A 46 -9.97 -6.42 -2.34
C GLU A 46 -9.44 -7.59 -3.19
N ARG A 47 -10.36 -8.47 -3.58
CA ARG A 47 -10.01 -9.72 -4.28
C ARG A 47 -9.42 -9.48 -5.67
N GLY A 48 -9.76 -8.36 -6.32
CA GLY A 48 -9.24 -8.02 -7.63
C GLY A 48 -7.75 -7.71 -7.55
N LEU A 49 -7.36 -6.88 -6.58
CA LEU A 49 -5.95 -6.55 -6.33
C LEU A 49 -5.15 -7.74 -5.84
N LEU A 50 -5.68 -8.52 -4.89
CA LEU A 50 -5.00 -9.72 -4.40
C LEU A 50 -4.81 -10.77 -5.50
N ARG A 51 -5.81 -10.95 -6.38
CA ARG A 51 -5.67 -11.84 -7.55
C ARG A 51 -4.62 -11.31 -8.53
N ALA A 52 -4.59 -10.01 -8.80
CA ALA A 52 -3.58 -9.41 -9.66
C ALA A 52 -2.15 -9.62 -9.15
N LEU A 53 -1.98 -9.68 -7.82
CA LEU A 53 -0.72 -10.01 -7.15
C LEU A 53 -0.45 -11.52 -7.07
N GLY A 54 -1.40 -12.38 -7.45
CA GLY A 54 -1.31 -13.82 -7.24
C GLY A 54 -1.43 -14.26 -5.77
N TRP A 55 -1.89 -13.38 -4.88
CA TRP A 55 -2.04 -13.65 -3.45
C TRP A 55 -3.38 -14.34 -3.18
N SER A 56 -3.40 -15.67 -3.33
CA SER A 56 -4.55 -16.51 -3.01
C SER A 56 -4.73 -16.71 -1.50
N PRO A 57 -5.90 -17.21 -1.03
CA PRO A 57 -6.05 -17.64 0.35
C PRO A 57 -4.93 -18.57 0.82
N GLY A 58 -4.38 -18.33 2.01
CA GLY A 58 -3.21 -19.04 2.52
C GLY A 58 -1.87 -18.41 2.16
N HIS A 59 -1.84 -17.46 1.21
CA HIS A 59 -0.62 -16.72 0.87
C HIS A 59 -0.12 -15.92 2.07
N ARG A 60 1.19 -15.99 2.32
CA ARG A 60 1.82 -15.37 3.48
C ARG A 60 2.41 -14.02 3.13
N VAL A 61 2.18 -13.05 4.02
CA VAL A 61 2.57 -11.66 3.83
C VAL A 61 3.14 -11.08 5.12
N ASP A 62 4.00 -10.08 4.98
CA ASP A 62 4.38 -9.18 6.05
C ASP A 62 3.77 -7.80 5.83
N ILE A 63 3.48 -7.12 6.93
CA ILE A 63 2.84 -5.81 6.95
C ILE A 63 3.77 -4.84 7.66
N TYR A 64 4.10 -3.75 6.97
CA TYR A 64 5.05 -2.73 7.41
C TYR A 64 4.36 -1.35 7.44
N PRO A 65 4.10 -0.81 8.64
CA PRO A 65 3.75 0.60 8.78
C PRO A 65 4.90 1.47 8.31
N HIS A 66 4.63 2.40 7.41
CA HIS A 66 5.62 3.27 6.82
C HIS A 66 5.10 4.70 6.72
N GLY A 67 5.48 5.56 7.67
CA GLY A 67 4.90 6.88 7.78
C GLY A 67 3.38 6.77 7.91
N GLU A 68 2.64 7.37 6.97
CA GLU A 68 1.19 7.37 6.96
C GLU A 68 0.56 6.32 6.03
N MET A 69 1.30 5.30 5.61
CA MET A 69 0.79 4.22 4.75
C MET A 69 1.24 2.85 5.25
N LEU A 70 0.54 1.81 4.83
CA LEU A 70 0.97 0.43 5.04
C LEU A 70 1.58 -0.10 3.75
N VAL A 71 2.71 -0.78 3.86
CA VAL A 71 3.30 -1.57 2.78
C VAL A 71 3.16 -3.02 3.15
N ILE A 72 2.53 -3.79 2.28
CA ILE A 72 2.33 -5.23 2.44
C ILE A 72 3.14 -5.93 1.36
N ALA A 73 3.91 -6.93 1.75
CA ALA A 73 4.78 -7.67 0.85
C ALA A 73 4.56 -9.17 1.01
N SER A 74 4.65 -9.89 -0.11
CA SER A 74 4.76 -11.34 -0.13
C SER A 74 5.98 -11.79 0.67
N ALA A 75 5.80 -12.79 1.54
CA ALA A 75 6.87 -13.30 2.37
C ALA A 75 6.65 -14.78 2.68
N VAL A 76 7.58 -15.65 2.30
CA VAL A 76 7.52 -17.11 2.54
C VAL A 76 7.29 -17.43 4.02
N ALA A 77 7.92 -16.66 4.92
CA ALA A 77 7.75 -16.78 6.37
C ALA A 77 6.92 -15.63 6.97
N GLY A 78 6.04 -15.00 6.16
CA GLY A 78 5.26 -13.85 6.56
C GLY A 78 4.42 -14.11 7.80
N ARG A 79 4.30 -13.11 8.68
CA ARG A 79 3.57 -13.23 9.95
C ARG A 79 2.06 -13.23 9.78
N HIS A 80 1.57 -12.76 8.64
CA HIS A 80 0.16 -12.68 8.31
C HIS A 80 -0.17 -13.56 7.11
N VAL A 81 -1.45 -13.88 6.98
CA VAL A 81 -1.96 -14.78 5.94
C VAL A 81 -3.19 -14.15 5.32
N VAL A 82 -3.31 -14.26 3.99
CA VAL A 82 -4.56 -13.94 3.28
C VAL A 82 -5.63 -14.94 3.71
N GLY A 83 -6.71 -14.43 4.29
CA GLY A 83 -7.80 -15.25 4.81
C GLY A 83 -8.56 -16.00 3.71
N SER A 84 -9.40 -16.95 4.13
CA SER A 84 -10.16 -17.83 3.23
C SER A 84 -11.11 -17.08 2.29
N ARG A 85 -11.54 -15.87 2.66
CA ARG A 85 -12.41 -15.01 1.85
C ARG A 85 -11.64 -13.98 1.04
N GLY A 86 -10.30 -14.07 1.01
CA GLY A 86 -9.42 -13.07 0.41
C GLY A 86 -9.32 -11.80 1.26
N GLU A 87 -9.45 -11.92 2.58
CA GLU A 87 -9.29 -10.81 3.49
C GLU A 87 -7.85 -10.68 4.00
N LEU A 88 -7.32 -9.45 3.99
CA LEU A 88 -6.06 -9.11 4.62
C LEU A 88 -6.30 -8.54 6.02
N PRO A 89 -5.71 -9.12 7.06
CA PRO A 89 -5.76 -8.52 8.39
C PRO A 89 -4.88 -7.28 8.43
N LEU A 90 -5.42 -6.14 8.86
CA LEU A 90 -4.60 -4.97 9.22
C LEU A 90 -4.47 -4.96 10.74
N PRO A 91 -3.30 -5.30 11.34
CA PRO A 91 -3.14 -5.35 12.78
C PRO A 91 -3.48 -4.01 13.45
N ALA A 92 -4.02 -4.04 14.67
CA ALA A 92 -4.44 -2.82 15.38
C ALA A 92 -3.29 -1.81 15.54
N SER A 93 -2.08 -2.29 15.81
CA SER A 93 -0.87 -1.44 15.90
C SER A 93 -0.56 -0.76 14.56
N ALA A 94 -0.63 -1.49 13.46
CA ALA A 94 -0.40 -0.95 12.13
C ALA A 94 -1.45 0.12 11.75
N ARG A 95 -2.73 -0.14 12.06
CA ARG A 95 -3.81 0.83 11.85
C ARG A 95 -3.58 2.12 12.66
N HIS A 96 -3.20 1.98 13.92
CA HIS A 96 -2.92 3.12 14.80
C HIS A 96 -1.72 3.94 14.31
N MET A 97 -0.61 3.27 13.97
CA MET A 97 0.61 3.93 13.48
C MET A 97 0.40 4.74 12.19
N CYS A 98 -0.53 4.30 11.34
CA CYS A 98 -0.84 4.98 10.07
C CYS A 98 -2.16 5.77 10.12
N ALA A 99 -2.70 6.05 11.31
CA ALA A 99 -3.94 6.81 11.49
C ALA A 99 -5.12 6.31 10.62
N ILE A 100 -5.24 4.99 10.44
CA ILE A 100 -6.36 4.36 9.73
C ILE A 100 -7.59 4.47 10.61
N ALA A 101 -8.47 5.42 10.27
CA ALA A 101 -9.72 5.64 10.96
C ALA A 101 -10.74 4.52 10.66
N PRO A 102 -11.46 4.01 11.67
CA PRO A 102 -12.54 3.04 11.46
C PRO A 102 -13.61 3.56 10.47
N GLY A 103 -14.11 2.68 9.61
CA GLY A 103 -15.19 2.98 8.65
C GLY A 103 -14.79 3.88 7.47
N GLN A 104 -13.62 4.51 7.51
CA GLN A 104 -13.12 5.30 6.39
C GLN A 104 -12.59 4.38 5.28
N PRO A 105 -12.83 4.72 4.00
CA PRO A 105 -12.24 3.98 2.91
C PRO A 105 -10.71 4.12 2.92
N LEU A 106 -10.06 3.15 2.32
CA LEU A 106 -8.64 3.10 2.08
C LEU A 106 -8.43 3.02 0.57
N LEU A 107 -7.44 3.76 0.08
CA LEU A 107 -6.95 3.59 -1.27
C LEU A 107 -5.88 2.49 -1.26
N LEU A 108 -6.06 1.48 -2.11
CA LEU A 108 -5.14 0.36 -2.24
C LEU A 108 -4.47 0.45 -3.61
N ALA A 109 -3.14 0.34 -3.63
CA ALA A 109 -2.34 0.31 -4.84
C ALA A 109 -1.52 -0.99 -4.86
N ALA A 110 -1.86 -1.90 -5.77
CA ALA A 110 -1.09 -3.10 -6.02
C ALA A 110 -0.04 -2.81 -7.11
N LEU A 111 1.22 -2.99 -6.76
CA LEU A 111 2.36 -2.82 -7.64
C LEU A 111 2.74 -4.22 -8.13
N VAL A 112 2.13 -4.66 -9.23
CA VAL A 112 2.12 -6.08 -9.60
C VAL A 112 3.53 -6.61 -9.88
N SER A 113 4.34 -5.86 -10.63
CA SER A 113 5.73 -6.23 -10.96
C SER A 113 6.66 -6.31 -9.74
N HIS A 114 6.22 -5.76 -8.60
CA HIS A 114 7.01 -5.68 -7.38
C HIS A 114 6.49 -6.59 -6.28
N ASP A 115 5.35 -7.25 -6.50
CA ASP A 115 4.72 -8.12 -5.51
C ASP A 115 4.44 -7.38 -4.19
N LEU A 116 3.89 -6.16 -4.30
CA LEU A 116 3.58 -5.27 -3.19
C LEU A 116 2.13 -4.76 -3.26
N LEU A 117 1.52 -4.59 -2.09
CA LEU A 117 0.28 -3.86 -1.90
C LEU A 117 0.52 -2.70 -0.94
N VAL A 118 0.29 -1.48 -1.41
CA VAL A 118 0.39 -0.26 -0.60
C VAL A 118 -1.01 0.20 -0.25
N ILE A 119 -1.24 0.54 1.02
CA ILE A 119 -2.52 1.00 1.53
C ILE A 119 -2.34 2.43 2.05
N HIS A 120 -3.08 3.35 1.45
CA HIS A 120 -3.13 4.75 1.84
C HIS A 120 -4.46 5.06 2.57
N PRO A 121 -4.39 5.60 3.80
CA PRO A 121 -5.54 6.24 4.44
C PRO A 121 -6.05 7.42 3.61
N VAL A 122 -7.35 7.70 3.70
CA VAL A 122 -7.98 8.86 3.05
C VAL A 122 -7.31 10.18 3.43
N SER A 123 -6.86 10.35 4.67
CA SER A 123 -6.14 11.55 5.10
C SER A 123 -4.86 11.80 4.28
N THR A 124 -4.09 10.74 4.03
CA THR A 124 -2.88 10.81 3.21
C THR A 124 -3.21 11.12 1.76
N VAL A 125 -4.22 10.47 1.19
CA VAL A 125 -4.68 10.74 -0.19
C VAL A 125 -5.16 12.18 -0.33
N ALA A 126 -5.99 12.66 0.60
CA ALA A 126 -6.52 14.01 0.59
C ALA A 126 -5.40 15.07 0.64
N ARG A 127 -4.36 14.84 1.45
CA ARG A 127 -3.20 15.74 1.50
C ARG A 127 -2.39 15.72 0.21
N LEU A 128 -2.18 14.55 -0.40
CA LEU A 128 -1.47 14.46 -1.69
C LEU A 128 -2.24 15.21 -2.79
N LEU A 129 -3.56 15.04 -2.84
CA LEU A 129 -4.41 15.76 -3.79
C LEU A 129 -4.42 17.27 -3.52
N ALA A 130 -4.47 17.70 -2.26
CA ALA A 130 -4.40 19.11 -1.91
C ALA A 130 -3.08 19.75 -2.38
N ASN A 131 -1.94 19.07 -2.18
CA ASN A 131 -0.64 19.54 -2.66
C ASN A 131 -0.62 19.63 -4.19
N LEU A 132 -1.14 18.61 -4.89
CA LEU A 132 -1.25 18.63 -6.35
C LEU A 132 -2.14 19.77 -6.83
N HIS A 133 -3.28 20.02 -6.18
CA HIS A 133 -4.14 21.13 -6.52
C HIS A 133 -3.41 22.47 -6.37
N VAL A 134 -2.62 22.66 -5.31
CA VAL A 134 -1.80 23.87 -5.14
C VAL A 134 -0.77 24.01 -6.27
N GLU A 135 -0.11 22.93 -6.68
CA GLU A 135 0.85 22.95 -7.78
C GLU A 135 0.20 23.29 -9.13
N VAL A 136 -0.93 22.65 -9.44
CA VAL A 136 -1.68 22.87 -10.69
C VAL A 136 -2.26 24.30 -10.73
N ILE A 137 -2.86 24.76 -9.63
CA ILE A 137 -3.45 26.10 -9.53
C ILE A 137 -2.35 27.18 -9.51
N GLY A 138 -1.25 26.94 -8.79
CA GLY A 138 -0.10 27.84 -8.74
C GLY A 138 0.66 27.95 -10.07
N SER A 139 0.57 26.92 -10.92
CA SER A 139 1.11 26.92 -12.29
C SER A 139 0.14 27.52 -13.32
N GLY A 140 -1.07 27.93 -12.90
CA GLY A 140 -2.15 28.40 -13.77
C GLY A 140 -2.31 29.92 -13.89
N TYR A 141 -1.41 30.73 -13.33
CA TYR A 141 -1.40 32.20 -13.50
C TYR A 141 -0.04 32.70 -14.00
N VAL A 142 0.30 32.31 -15.22
CA VAL A 142 1.24 33.06 -16.08
C VAL A 142 0.71 32.96 -17.50
N GLY A 143 -0.11 33.95 -17.86
CA GLY A 143 -0.80 34.09 -19.14
C GLY A 143 -1.77 35.25 -19.05
#